data_AF-A0A1G1SY58-F1
#
_entry.id   AF-A0A1G1SY58-F1
#
_cell.length_a   1.000
_cell.length_b   1.000
_cell.length_c   1.000
_cell.angle_alpha   90.00
_cell.angle_beta   90.00
_cell.angle_gamma   90.00
#
_symmetry.space_group_name_H-M   'P 1'
#
loop_
_entity.id
_entity.type
_entity.pdbx_description
1 polymer ?
#
loop_
_entity_poly.entity_id
_entity_poly.type
_entity_poly.pdbx_seq_one_letter_code
_entity_poly.pdbx_strand_id
1 'polypeptide(L)' 'MASDDLDIQLEKILPEDLVRTFESAYHVFQGKTEHMDDLLQNGGILLRKAAKKFTSTQLILGIAAVAAVAVVLISRNDD' A
#
# COMPACT_ATOMS: atom_id res chain seq x y z
N MET A 1 -21.28 -9.41 14.68
CA MET A 1 -21.54 -8.17 13.92
C MET A 1 -20.26 -7.32 13.91
N ALA A 2 -19.18 -7.81 13.29
CA ALA A 2 -17.86 -7.15 13.31
C ALA A 2 -17.11 -7.36 11.98
N SER A 3 -17.86 -7.41 10.88
CA SER A 3 -17.31 -7.66 9.53
C SER A 3 -17.59 -6.50 8.56
N ASP A 4 -18.63 -5.69 8.80
CA ASP A 4 -19.02 -4.58 7.92
C ASP A 4 -18.12 -3.33 8.04
N ASP A 5 -17.39 -3.15 9.14
CA ASP A 5 -16.53 -1.97 9.36
C ASP A 5 -15.21 -1.99 8.56
N LEU A 6 -14.78 -3.15 8.06
CA LEU A 6 -13.57 -3.25 7.22
C LEU A 6 -13.83 -2.80 5.77
N ASP A 7 -15.03 -3.06 5.25
CA ASP A 7 -15.42 -2.76 3.88
C ASP A 7 -15.51 -1.24 3.62
N ILE A 8 -15.96 -0.47 4.61
CA ILE A 8 -16.29 0.96 4.46
C ILE A 8 -15.07 1.90 4.51
N GLN A 9 -13.89 1.42 4.88
CA GLN A 9 -12.67 2.26 4.90
C GLN A 9 -11.82 2.17 3.64
N LEU A 10 -12.02 1.15 2.81
CA LEU A 10 -11.29 0.98 1.56
C LEU A 10 -11.82 1.94 0.48
N GLU A 11 -13.13 2.17 0.47
CA GLU A 11 -13.85 3.02 -0.51
C GLU A 11 -13.56 4.53 -0.36
N LYS A 12 -13.02 4.96 0.80
CA LYS A 12 -12.67 6.36 1.11
C LYS A 12 -11.17 6.68 1.01
N ILE A 13 -10.34 5.70 0.67
CA ILE A 13 -9.00 5.98 0.15
C ILE A 13 -9.21 6.18 -1.34
N LEU A 14 -9.10 7.44 -1.78
CA LEU A 14 -9.32 7.83 -3.17
C LEU A 14 -8.60 6.83 -4.09
N PRO A 15 -9.33 6.09 -4.95
CA PRO A 15 -8.70 5.08 -5.80
C PRO A 15 -7.64 5.72 -6.71
N GLU A 16 -7.83 6.99 -7.07
CA GLU A 16 -6.92 7.71 -7.95
C GLU A 16 -5.56 8.01 -7.32
N ASP A 17 -5.50 8.39 -6.03
CA ASP A 17 -4.23 8.67 -5.34
C ASP A 17 -3.41 7.39 -5.17
N LEU A 18 -4.08 6.28 -4.86
CA LEU A 18 -3.46 4.96 -4.78
C LEU A 18 -2.93 4.54 -6.15
N VAL A 19 -3.76 4.62 -7.20
CA VAL A 19 -3.37 4.24 -8.56
C VAL A 19 -2.17 5.04 -9.04
N ARG A 20 -2.17 6.37 -8.85
CA ARG A 20 -1.01 7.22 -9.22
C ARG A 20 0.25 6.84 -8.44
N THR A 21 0.13 6.53 -7.15
CA THR A 21 1.26 6.11 -6.33
C THR A 21 1.81 4.76 -6.78
N PHE A 22 0.95 3.79 -7.08
CA PHE A 22 1.36 2.49 -7.61
C PHE A 22 1.97 2.60 -9.00
N GLU A 23 1.40 3.41 -9.88
CA GLU A 23 1.94 3.69 -11.21
C GLU A 23 3.32 4.34 -11.12
N SER A 24 3.48 5.33 -10.25
CA SER A 24 4.77 5.97 -9.99
C SER A 24 5.78 5.00 -9.39
N ALA A 25 5.35 4.15 -8.44
CA ALA A 25 6.18 3.11 -7.85
C ALA A 25 6.70 2.15 -8.93
N TYR A 26 5.79 1.66 -9.76
CA TYR A 26 6.08 0.73 -10.84
C TYR A 26 7.08 1.34 -11.83
N HIS A 27 6.87 2.59 -12.24
CA HIS A 27 7.79 3.29 -13.13
C HIS A 27 9.18 3.50 -12.50
N VAL A 28 9.27 3.82 -11.21
CA VAL A 28 10.55 3.94 -10.50
C VAL A 28 11.25 2.58 -10.41
N PHE A 29 10.53 1.49 -10.14
CA PHE A 29 11.07 0.13 -10.17
C PHE A 29 11.59 -0.26 -11.57
N GLN A 30 11.02 0.28 -12.65
CA GLN A 30 11.50 0.13 -14.02
C GLN A 30 12.71 1.04 -14.36
N GLY A 31 13.23 1.80 -13.40
CA GLY A 31 14.38 2.70 -13.59
C GLY A 31 14.04 4.12 -14.02
N LYS A 32 12.74 4.48 -14.14
CA LYS A 32 12.30 5.85 -14.45
C LYS A 32 12.20 6.68 -13.17
N THR A 33 13.34 7.19 -12.72
CA THR A 33 13.46 7.96 -11.47
C THR A 33 12.71 9.32 -11.52
N GLU A 34 12.23 9.75 -12.67
CA GLU A 34 11.41 10.96 -12.84
C GLU A 34 10.10 10.91 -12.03
N HIS A 35 9.56 9.71 -11.79
CA HIS A 35 8.34 9.51 -11.00
C HIS A 35 8.63 9.30 -9.52
N MET A 36 9.89 9.43 -9.08
CA MET A 36 10.28 9.21 -7.69
C MET A 36 9.72 10.30 -6.77
N ASP A 37 9.72 11.57 -7.19
CA ASP A 37 9.13 12.64 -6.41
C ASP A 37 7.62 12.44 -6.24
N ASP A 38 6.91 12.08 -7.31
CA ASP A 38 5.47 11.77 -7.27
C ASP A 38 5.16 10.57 -6.37
N LEU A 39 6.00 9.53 -6.42
CA LEU A 39 5.90 8.37 -5.53
C LEU A 39 6.06 8.77 -4.07
N LEU A 40 7.07 9.57 -3.75
CA LEU A 40 7.37 9.99 -2.37
C LEU A 40 6.31 10.95 -1.85
N GLN A 41 5.83 11.88 -2.67
CA GLN A 41 4.81 12.84 -2.31
C GLN A 41 3.47 12.13 -2.05
N ASN A 42 2.97 11.37 -3.02
CA ASN A 42 1.66 10.72 -2.92
C ASN A 42 1.70 9.54 -1.94
N GLY A 43 2.77 8.74 -1.98
CA GLY A 43 3.01 7.65 -1.03
C GLY A 43 3.17 8.15 0.40
N GLY A 44 3.85 9.27 0.62
CA GLY A 44 3.99 9.89 1.94
C GLY A 44 2.64 10.36 2.53
N ILE A 45 1.77 10.94 1.69
CA ILE A 45 0.41 11.34 2.10
C ILE A 45 -0.43 10.12 2.49
N LEU A 46 -0.36 9.04 1.70
CA LEU A 46 -1.06 7.79 1.97
C LEU A 46 -0.58 7.11 3.26
N LEU A 47 0.74 7.01 3.45
CA LEU A 47 1.34 6.46 4.68
C LEU A 47 0.94 7.27 5.91
N ARG A 48 0.95 8.60 5.80
CA ARG A 48 0.51 9.49 6.90
C ARG A 48 -0.98 9.31 7.20
N LYS A 49 -1.82 9.11 6.19
CA LYS A 49 -3.26 8.86 6.35
C LYS A 49 -3.50 7.50 7.02
N ALA A 50 -2.77 6.46 6.61
CA ALA A 50 -2.81 5.15 7.23
C ALA A 50 -2.34 5.21 8.70
N ALA A 51 -1.20 5.86 8.97
CA ALA A 51 -0.67 6.03 10.32
C ALA A 51 -1.62 6.78 11.27
N LYS A 52 -2.44 7.70 10.73
CA LYS A 52 -3.46 8.41 11.51
C LYS A 52 -4.74 7.60 11.73
N LYS A 53 -5.10 6.70 10.80
CA LYS A 53 -6.36 5.94 10.84
C LYS A 53 -6.25 4.60 11.56
N PHE A 54 -5.06 3.99 11.57
CA PHE A 54 -4.84 2.68 12.16
C PHE A 54 -4.07 2.76 13.48
N THR A 55 -4.36 1.83 14.37
CA THR A 55 -3.57 1.65 15.60
C THR A 55 -2.22 1.01 15.28
N SER A 56 -1.22 1.20 16.14
CA SER A 56 0.13 0.64 15.94
C SER A 56 0.11 -0.87 15.73
N THR A 57 -0.72 -1.60 16.49
CA THR A 57 -0.87 -3.05 16.34
C THR A 57 -1.41 -3.45 14.97
N GLN A 58 -2.43 -2.74 14.47
CA GLN A 58 -3.00 -3.01 13.15
C GLN A 58 -2.02 -2.72 12.03
N LEU A 59 -1.18 -1.69 12.15
CA LEU A 59 -0.13 -1.39 11.18
C LEU A 59 0.94 -2.50 11.16
N ILE A 60 1.43 -2.93 12.32
CA ILE A 60 2.43 -3.98 12.42
C ILE A 60 1.90 -5.29 11.82
N LEU A 61 0.68 -5.68 12.19
CA LEU A 61 0.04 -6.87 11.64
C LEU A 61 -0.22 -6.74 10.14
N GLY A 62 -0.63 -5.56 9.67
CA GLY A 62 -0.82 -5.28 8.24
C GLY A 62 0.47 -5.42 7.44
N ILE A 63 1.58 -4.84 7.92
CA ILE A 63 2.90 -4.97 7.27
C ILE A 63 3.35 -6.43 7.25
N ALA A 64 3.20 -7.15 8.37
CA ALA A 64 3.55 -8.56 8.45
C ALA A 64 2.72 -9.43 7.48
N ALA A 65 1.42 -9.17 7.37
CA ALA A 65 0.55 -9.86 6.43
C ALA A 65 0.95 -9.61 4.97
N VAL A 66 1.22 -8.35 4.60
CA VAL A 66 1.70 -8.00 3.25
C VAL A 66 3.02 -8.69 2.93
N ALA A 67 3.98 -8.69 3.86
CA ALA A 67 5.27 -9.36 3.69
C ALA A 67 5.11 -10.88 3.53
N ALA A 68 4.26 -11.51 4.34
CA ALA A 68 4.00 -12.95 4.23
C ALA A 68 3.40 -13.31 2.87
N VAL A 69 2.42 -12.55 2.39
CA VAL A 69 1.82 -12.75 1.05
C VAL A 69 2.89 -12.60 -0.03
N ALA A 70 3.74 -11.58 0.03
CA ALA A 70 4.80 -11.37 -0.95
C ALA A 70 5.77 -12.56 -1.01
N VAL A 71 6.22 -13.07 0.15
CA VAL A 71 7.11 -14.24 0.21
C VAL A 71 6.46 -15.47 -0.39
N VAL A 72 5.18 -15.73 -0.08
CA VAL A 72 4.45 -16.88 -0.63
C VAL A 72 4.28 -16.77 -2.14
N LEU A 73 3.96 -15.58 -2.66
CA LEU A 73 3.82 -15.35 -4.10
C LEU A 73 5.15 -15.55 -4.84
N ILE A 74 6.25 -15.03 -4.31
CA ILE A 74 7.59 -15.23 -4.90
C ILE A 74 7.94 -16.72 -4.88
N SER A 75 7.75 -17.39 -3.74
CA SER A 75 8.08 -18.81 -3.59
C SER A 75 7.28 -19.72 -4.52
N ARG A 76 6.03 -19.33 -4.87
CA ARG A 76 5.21 -20.08 -5.84
C ARG A 76 5.58 -19.84 -7.31
N ASN A 77 6.22 -18.71 -7.60
CA ASN A 77 6.63 -18.36 -8.97
C ASN A 77 8.06 -18.84 -9.29
N ASP A 78 8.78 -19.35 -8.29
CA ASP A 78 10.10 -19.99 -8.42
C ASP A 78 10.00 -21.51 -8.74
N ASP A 79 8.80 -22.10 -8.66
CA ASP A 79 8.45 -23.46 -9.16
C ASP A 79 7.98 -23.40 -10.63
#